data_AF-A0A9Q9CHE4-F1
#
_entry.id   AF-A0A9Q9CHE4-F1
#
_cell.length_a   1.000
_cell.length_b   1.000
_cell.length_c   1.000
_cell.angle_alpha   90.00
_cell.angle_beta   90.00
_cell.angle_gamma   90.00
#
_symmetry.space_group_name_H-M   'P 1'
#
loop_
_entity.id
_entity.type
_entity.pdbx_description
1 polymer ?
#
loop_
_entity_poly.entity_id
_entity_poly.type
_entity_poly.pdbx_seq_one_letter_code
_entity_poly.pdbx_strand_id
1 'polypeptide(L)'
;MEVVRMLGHTGVILKINLDEHKILMNETWFSFDPKLTVSTSMIGQSVQYSLSGKKKINHLELTMQKCKELKGKIQSLNLSIPRISLHTGGQLIHFYITPKHFNVIKYQYKPGDFLQFTYNPMEFKIGKSSYFAITAIKNENRKKAENPQVIKHELRQTINTLLDSNYYAFLDLEFSMSGPEYRGMKFHPEIIQFGLIIADAEGNLVEKFSAYVKPTLFPHVSGKTQEFLKITESAIAYGMSYQDFYDYIKEVIARYNPIFLVWGVSDGFILENSYLLNQVEPLFETDQLIDLQRVHRQYYQIGQDIGLYNAIKSYEIFTGTQIHDALVDALVLHNIFYKFKSIILSNEKYPFKENYQNIMNNR
;
A
#
# COMPACT_ATOMS: atom_id res chain seq x y z
N MET A 1 14.45 -19.06 -20.07
CA MET A 1 13.13 -18.39 -20.11
C MET A 1 13.29 -16.93 -19.73
N GLU A 2 13.54 -16.08 -20.71
CA GLU A 2 13.73 -14.64 -20.50
C GLU A 2 12.36 -13.96 -20.46
N VAL A 3 11.76 -13.89 -19.27
CA VAL A 3 10.46 -13.22 -19.09
C VAL A 3 10.69 -11.74 -18.91
N VAL A 4 10.50 -10.98 -19.99
CA VAL A 4 10.56 -9.53 -19.89
C VAL A 4 9.19 -9.00 -19.48
N ARG A 5 9.10 -8.35 -18.31
CA ARG A 5 7.88 -7.68 -17.83
C ARG A 5 7.90 -6.22 -18.27
N MET A 6 6.98 -5.83 -19.14
CA MET A 6 6.81 -4.42 -19.50
C MET A 6 5.57 -3.84 -18.83
N LEU A 7 5.71 -2.63 -18.25
CA LEU A 7 4.60 -1.78 -17.86
C LEU A 7 4.37 -0.76 -18.98
N GLY A 8 3.45 -1.07 -19.89
CA GLY A 8 2.94 -0.10 -20.87
C GLY A 8 1.90 0.82 -20.24
N HIS A 9 1.69 1.98 -20.85
CA HIS A 9 0.87 3.12 -20.38
C HIS A 9 -0.63 2.84 -20.16
N THR A 10 -1.06 1.60 -20.35
CA THR A 10 -2.43 1.12 -20.18
C THR A 10 -2.58 0.15 -19.00
N GLY A 11 -1.52 -0.09 -18.22
CA GLY A 11 -1.51 -1.14 -17.19
C GLY A 11 -1.43 -2.55 -17.76
N VAL A 12 -1.19 -2.69 -19.07
CA VAL A 12 -1.01 -4.01 -19.70
C VAL A 12 0.35 -4.56 -19.28
N ILE A 13 0.33 -5.62 -18.48
CA ILE A 13 1.50 -6.46 -18.22
C ILE A 13 1.75 -7.27 -19.49
N LEU A 14 2.84 -6.95 -20.19
CA LEU A 14 3.33 -7.77 -21.28
C LEU A 14 4.36 -8.74 -20.70
N LYS A 15 4.06 -10.05 -20.78
CA LYS A 15 5.08 -11.11 -20.62
C LYS A 15 5.31 -11.73 -21.97
N ILE A 16 6.56 -11.70 -22.44
CA ILE A 16 6.94 -12.32 -23.71
C ILE A 16 7.67 -13.62 -23.38
N ASN A 17 7.20 -14.72 -23.96
CA ASN A 17 7.89 -16.00 -23.97
C ASN A 17 8.44 -16.21 -25.39
N LEU A 18 9.74 -15.98 -25.56
CA LEU A 18 10.44 -16.10 -26.84
C LEU A 18 10.56 -17.56 -27.30
N ASP A 19 10.68 -18.49 -26.36
CA ASP A 19 10.80 -19.92 -26.65
C ASP A 19 9.48 -20.47 -27.24
N GLU A 20 8.35 -20.04 -26.69
CA GLU A 20 7.01 -20.46 -27.14
C GLU A 20 6.35 -19.55 -28.17
N HIS A 21 6.98 -18.43 -28.54
CA HIS A 21 6.41 -17.42 -29.43
C HIS A 21 5.04 -16.90 -28.97
N LYS A 22 4.92 -16.63 -27.67
CA LYS A 22 3.69 -16.12 -27.04
C LYS A 22 3.89 -14.82 -26.29
N ILE A 23 2.91 -13.93 -26.35
CA ILE A 23 2.82 -12.70 -25.58
C ILE A 23 1.55 -12.77 -24.72
N LEU A 24 1.69 -12.57 -23.41
CA LEU A 24 0.58 -12.41 -22.49
C LEU A 24 0.17 -10.94 -22.49
N MET A 25 -1.09 -10.65 -22.80
CA MET A 25 -1.67 -9.31 -22.77
C MET A 25 -3.04 -9.40 -22.10
N ASN A 26 -3.28 -8.63 -21.03
CA ASN A 26 -4.57 -8.63 -20.30
C ASN A 26 -5.08 -10.05 -20.00
N GLU A 27 -4.19 -10.85 -19.40
CA GLU A 27 -4.47 -12.26 -19.00
C GLU A 27 -4.79 -13.22 -20.16
N THR A 28 -4.65 -12.78 -21.41
CA THR A 28 -4.86 -13.59 -22.60
C THR A 28 -3.55 -13.81 -23.33
N TRP A 29 -3.28 -15.06 -23.73
CA TRP A 29 -2.12 -15.40 -24.53
C TRP A 29 -2.39 -15.20 -26.03
N PHE A 30 -1.44 -14.55 -26.70
CA PHE A 30 -1.44 -14.33 -28.14
C PHE A 30 -0.18 -14.93 -28.73
N SER A 31 -0.31 -15.65 -29.85
CA SER A 31 0.83 -16.14 -30.61
C SER A 31 1.35 -15.05 -31.55
N PHE A 32 2.66 -15.02 -31.76
CA PHE A 32 3.32 -14.11 -32.71
C PHE A 32 4.23 -14.87 -33.68
N ASP A 33 4.62 -14.22 -34.77
CA ASP A 33 5.48 -14.81 -35.80
C ASP A 33 6.97 -14.85 -35.35
N PRO A 34 7.72 -15.95 -35.56
CA PRO A 34 9.15 -16.02 -35.24
C PRO A 34 10.02 -14.92 -35.86
N LYS A 35 9.57 -14.30 -36.95
CA LYS A 35 10.28 -13.17 -37.58
C LYS A 35 10.12 -11.84 -36.83
N LEU A 36 9.29 -11.80 -35.79
CA LEU A 36 9.08 -10.62 -34.94
C LEU A 36 10.34 -10.35 -34.12
N THR A 37 11.01 -9.22 -34.37
CA THR A 37 12.23 -8.84 -33.68
C THR A 37 11.89 -7.99 -32.44
N VAL A 38 12.26 -8.45 -31.25
CA VAL A 38 12.06 -7.74 -29.98
C VAL A 38 13.41 -7.20 -29.50
N SER A 39 13.58 -5.87 -29.37
CA SER A 39 14.81 -5.28 -28.85
C SER A 39 14.71 -5.01 -27.34
N THR A 40 15.79 -5.32 -26.62
CA THR A 40 15.87 -5.25 -25.16
C THR A 40 16.37 -3.89 -24.68
N SER A 41 15.49 -2.89 -24.58
CA SER A 41 15.76 -1.70 -23.74
C SER A 41 14.47 -1.21 -23.08
N MET A 42 14.42 -1.24 -21.75
CA MET A 42 13.15 -1.19 -21.02
C MET A 42 13.16 -0.16 -19.90
N ILE A 43 12.39 0.91 -20.09
CA ILE A 43 11.53 1.64 -19.12
C ILE A 43 10.94 2.85 -19.88
N GLY A 44 9.60 2.94 -19.97
CA GLY A 44 8.89 4.14 -20.45
C GLY A 44 8.45 4.18 -21.92
N GLN A 45 8.29 3.04 -22.61
CA GLN A 45 7.99 3.01 -24.06
C GLN A 45 6.56 2.59 -24.40
N SER A 46 6.08 3.07 -25.55
CA SER A 46 4.80 2.74 -26.16
C SER A 46 4.91 1.48 -26.99
N VAL A 47 3.91 0.61 -26.88
CA VAL A 47 3.81 -0.61 -27.66
C VAL A 47 2.63 -0.47 -28.60
N GLN A 48 2.89 -0.39 -29.90
CA GLN A 48 1.84 -0.51 -30.90
C GLN A 48 1.82 -1.94 -31.42
N TYR A 49 0.61 -2.50 -31.53
CA TYR A 49 0.41 -3.85 -32.06
C TYR A 49 -0.87 -3.93 -32.88
N SER A 50 -0.87 -4.78 -33.91
CA SER A 50 -2.04 -5.07 -34.73
C SER A 50 -2.46 -6.53 -34.56
N LEU A 51 -3.73 -6.75 -34.20
CA LEU A 51 -4.32 -8.08 -34.08
C LEU A 51 -5.00 -8.48 -35.39
N SER A 52 -4.79 -9.73 -35.82
CA SER A 52 -5.72 -10.38 -36.76
C SER A 52 -6.87 -11.04 -35.99
N GLY A 53 -8.00 -11.28 -36.68
CA GLY A 53 -9.21 -11.87 -36.08
C GLY A 53 -9.04 -13.27 -35.44
N LYS A 54 -7.85 -13.90 -35.53
CA LYS A 54 -7.53 -15.22 -34.97
C LYS A 54 -6.56 -15.18 -33.77
N LYS A 55 -6.58 -14.12 -32.96
CA LYS A 55 -5.68 -13.94 -31.79
C LYS A 55 -4.18 -14.06 -32.13
N LYS A 56 -3.78 -13.60 -33.32
CA LYS A 56 -2.38 -13.59 -33.77
C LYS A 56 -1.89 -12.14 -33.94
N ILE A 57 -0.72 -11.83 -33.38
CA ILE A 57 -0.04 -10.53 -33.50
C ILE A 57 0.90 -10.59 -34.69
N ASN A 58 0.68 -9.72 -35.68
CA ASN A 58 1.48 -9.70 -36.91
C ASN A 58 2.53 -8.58 -36.95
N HIS A 59 2.43 -7.59 -36.07
CA HIS A 59 3.35 -6.47 -35.98
C HIS A 59 3.40 -5.97 -34.53
N LEU A 60 4.62 -5.73 -34.03
CA LEU A 60 4.92 -5.19 -32.72
C LEU A 60 6.05 -4.18 -32.89
N GLU A 61 5.78 -2.91 -32.63
CA GLU A 61 6.79 -1.85 -32.70
C GLU A 61 7.07 -1.31 -31.29
N LEU A 62 8.35 -1.26 -30.94
CA LEU A 62 8.86 -0.64 -29.72
C LEU A 62 9.51 0.68 -30.10
N THR A 63 8.82 1.78 -29.84
CA THR A 63 9.33 3.11 -30.17
C THR A 63 9.98 3.76 -28.95
N MET A 64 11.29 4.01 -29.01
CA MET A 64 12.04 4.75 -27.99
C MET A 64 11.71 6.25 -28.05
N GLN A 65 10.81 6.70 -27.18
CA GLN A 65 10.50 8.12 -27.08
C GLN A 65 11.43 8.80 -26.08
N LYS A 66 12.10 9.89 -26.50
CA LYS A 66 12.96 10.67 -25.60
C LYS A 66 12.11 11.29 -24.49
N CYS A 67 12.43 10.95 -23.25
CA CYS A 67 11.83 11.58 -22.07
C CYS A 67 12.13 13.09 -22.06
N LYS A 68 11.20 13.88 -21.55
CA LYS A 68 11.40 15.30 -21.27
C LYS A 68 11.75 15.51 -19.81
N GLU A 69 12.50 16.56 -19.52
CA GLU A 69 12.86 16.94 -18.16
C GLU A 69 12.11 18.21 -17.75
N LEU A 70 11.69 18.26 -16.49
CA LEU A 70 11.02 19.42 -15.91
C LEU A 70 11.48 19.63 -14.48
N LYS A 71 11.66 20.90 -14.10
CA LYS A 71 11.81 21.35 -12.71
C LYS A 71 10.73 22.38 -12.43
N GLY A 72 10.00 22.20 -11.33
CA GLY A 72 9.02 23.21 -10.94
C GLY A 72 8.44 22.96 -9.56
N LYS A 73 7.65 23.92 -9.10
CA LYS A 73 6.96 23.88 -7.82
C LYS A 73 5.73 22.99 -7.91
N ILE A 74 5.58 22.04 -6.99
CA ILE A 74 4.40 21.19 -6.85
C ILE A 74 3.23 22.06 -6.41
N GLN A 75 2.22 22.20 -7.25
CA GLN A 75 0.98 22.93 -6.96
C GLN A 75 0.02 22.09 -6.12
N SER A 76 -0.06 20.79 -6.39
CA SER A 76 -0.95 19.86 -5.69
C SER A 76 -0.36 18.45 -5.71
N LEU A 77 -0.56 17.69 -4.63
CA LEU A 77 -0.27 16.27 -4.53
C LEU A 77 -1.58 15.54 -4.21
N ASN A 78 -1.93 14.51 -4.99
CA ASN A 78 -3.11 13.68 -4.74
C ASN A 78 -2.68 12.21 -4.74
N LEU A 79 -2.98 11.51 -3.66
CA LEU A 79 -2.55 10.13 -3.46
C LEU A 79 -3.61 9.10 -3.91
N SER A 80 -4.90 9.49 -3.95
CA SER A 80 -5.98 8.64 -4.46
C SER A 80 -5.89 8.41 -5.97
N ILE A 81 -5.48 9.46 -6.71
CA ILE A 81 -5.00 9.37 -8.09
C ILE A 81 -3.54 9.83 -8.02
N PRO A 82 -2.57 8.92 -7.83
CA PRO A 82 -1.17 9.22 -7.59
C PRO A 82 -0.62 10.24 -8.59
N ARG A 83 -0.67 11.52 -8.25
CA ARG A 83 -0.30 12.62 -9.16
C ARG A 83 0.25 13.81 -8.41
N ILE A 84 1.09 14.55 -9.12
CA ILE A 84 1.41 15.94 -8.81
C ILE A 84 0.88 16.85 -9.93
N SER A 85 0.70 18.13 -9.64
CA SER A 85 0.44 19.15 -10.66
C SER A 85 1.48 20.26 -10.58
N LEU A 86 1.85 20.84 -11.71
CA LEU A 86 2.80 21.96 -11.80
C LEU A 86 2.32 22.96 -12.85
N HIS A 87 2.60 24.25 -12.64
CA HIS A 87 2.44 25.26 -13.69
C HIS A 87 3.66 25.27 -14.61
N THR A 88 3.44 25.15 -15.93
CA THR A 88 4.48 25.33 -16.95
C THR A 88 3.89 26.06 -18.16
N GLY A 89 4.59 27.06 -18.68
CA GLY A 89 4.11 27.88 -19.80
C GLY A 89 2.74 28.54 -19.57
N GLY A 90 2.40 28.87 -18.31
CA GLY A 90 1.11 29.45 -17.94
C GLY A 90 -0.04 28.45 -17.77
N GLN A 91 0.17 27.16 -18.01
CA GLN A 91 -0.85 26.12 -17.88
C GLN A 91 -0.57 25.19 -16.70
N LEU A 92 -1.62 24.71 -16.04
CA LEU A 92 -1.52 23.68 -15.00
C LEU A 92 -1.48 22.30 -15.67
N ILE A 93 -0.35 21.60 -15.52
CA ILE A 93 -0.15 20.26 -16.07
C ILE A 93 -0.13 19.23 -14.94
N HIS A 94 -0.71 18.05 -15.19
CA HIS A 94 -0.72 16.94 -14.26
C HIS A 94 0.29 15.85 -14.64
N PHE A 95 1.01 15.36 -13.64
CA PHE A 95 1.99 14.30 -13.80
C PHE A 95 1.63 13.12 -12.91
N TYR A 96 1.46 11.96 -13.50
CA TYR A 96 1.16 10.73 -12.79
C TYR A 96 2.42 10.18 -12.12
N ILE A 97 2.31 9.90 -10.83
CA ILE A 97 3.33 9.28 -10.01
C ILE A 97 3.28 7.78 -10.26
N THR A 98 4.29 7.26 -10.95
CA THR A 98 4.40 5.81 -11.15
C THR A 98 4.69 5.09 -9.83
N PRO A 99 4.29 3.82 -9.67
CA PRO A 99 4.48 3.08 -8.41
C PRO A 99 5.92 3.11 -7.88
N LYS A 100 6.90 3.06 -8.80
CA LYS A 100 8.34 3.19 -8.49
C LYS A 100 8.68 4.44 -7.67
N HIS A 101 8.00 5.54 -7.97
CA HIS A 101 8.28 6.86 -7.38
C HIS A 101 7.26 7.26 -6.32
N PHE A 102 6.24 6.42 -6.08
CA PHE A 102 5.13 6.73 -5.18
C PHE A 102 5.60 7.03 -3.76
N ASN A 103 6.37 6.13 -3.15
CA ASN A 103 6.85 6.32 -1.78
C ASN A 103 7.80 7.53 -1.66
N VAL A 104 8.67 7.74 -2.65
CA VAL A 104 9.58 8.89 -2.65
C VAL A 104 8.78 10.20 -2.66
N ILE A 105 7.81 10.33 -3.57
CA ILE A 105 7.00 11.54 -3.68
C ILE A 105 6.06 11.70 -2.48
N LYS A 106 5.42 10.62 -2.02
CA LYS A 106 4.51 10.60 -0.87
C LYS A 106 5.18 11.09 0.41
N TYR A 107 6.39 10.59 0.71
CA TYR A 107 7.03 10.84 2.02
C TYR A 107 7.97 12.04 2.02
N GLN A 108 8.51 12.45 0.86
CA GLN A 108 9.56 13.47 0.84
C GLN A 108 9.09 14.84 0.35
N TYR A 109 7.93 14.91 -0.30
CA TYR A 109 7.44 16.12 -0.96
C TYR A 109 6.01 16.48 -0.55
N LYS A 110 5.72 17.78 -0.53
CA LYS A 110 4.39 18.36 -0.31
C LYS A 110 4.11 19.49 -1.30
N PRO A 111 2.84 19.92 -1.47
CA PRO A 111 2.54 21.14 -2.21
C PRO A 111 3.39 22.31 -1.71
N GLY A 112 4.02 23.02 -2.63
CA GLY A 112 4.99 24.06 -2.34
C GLY A 112 6.45 23.69 -2.57
N ASP A 113 6.79 22.40 -2.55
CA ASP A 113 8.16 21.93 -2.78
C ASP A 113 8.52 21.97 -4.27
N PHE A 114 9.82 22.13 -4.57
CA PHE A 114 10.33 21.99 -5.93
C PHE A 114 10.72 20.54 -6.23
N LEU A 115 10.25 20.02 -7.35
CA LEU A 115 10.62 18.70 -7.85
C LEU A 115 11.22 18.84 -9.24
N GLN A 116 12.37 18.18 -9.45
CA GLN A 116 12.97 17.99 -10.77
C GLN A 116 12.85 16.52 -11.15
N PHE A 117 12.36 16.25 -12.35
CA PHE A 117 12.01 14.91 -12.78
C PHE A 117 12.02 14.82 -14.30
N THR A 118 12.14 13.60 -14.81
CA THR A 118 11.86 13.29 -16.21
C THR A 118 10.50 12.64 -16.34
N TYR A 119 9.83 12.90 -17.46
CA TYR A 119 8.52 12.36 -17.76
C TYR A 119 8.43 11.89 -19.22
N ASN A 120 7.52 10.96 -19.48
CA ASN A 120 7.18 10.53 -20.83
C ASN A 120 6.32 11.64 -21.49
N PRO A 121 6.74 12.23 -22.62
CA PRO A 121 5.96 13.27 -23.29
C PRO A 121 4.66 12.78 -23.93
N MET A 122 4.38 11.48 -23.92
CA MET A 122 3.10 10.95 -24.36
C MET A 122 2.03 11.18 -23.29
N GLU A 123 1.05 12.01 -23.63
CA GLU A 123 -0.10 12.31 -22.80
C GLU A 123 -1.06 11.11 -22.74
N PHE A 124 -1.61 10.85 -21.56
CA PHE A 124 -2.68 9.86 -21.37
C PHE A 124 -3.77 10.40 -20.45
N LYS A 125 -4.96 9.81 -20.49
CA LYS A 125 -6.12 10.28 -19.73
C LYS A 125 -6.46 9.35 -18.58
N ILE A 126 -6.75 9.95 -17.42
CA ILE A 126 -7.43 9.27 -16.31
C ILE A 126 -8.69 10.09 -16.02
N GLY A 127 -9.85 9.51 -16.30
CA GLY A 127 -11.11 10.24 -16.27
C GLY A 127 -11.13 11.38 -17.30
N LYS A 128 -11.48 12.60 -16.86
CA LYS A 128 -11.53 13.81 -17.72
C LYS A 128 -10.21 14.56 -17.79
N SER A 129 -9.21 14.15 -17.00
CA SER A 129 -7.93 14.86 -16.87
C SER A 129 -6.84 14.18 -17.69
N SER A 130 -5.93 15.00 -18.19
CA SER A 130 -4.76 14.58 -18.96
C SER A 130 -3.50 14.57 -18.10
N TYR A 131 -2.63 13.60 -18.34
CA TYR A 131 -1.46 13.28 -17.52
C TYR A 131 -0.24 12.94 -18.36
N PHE A 132 0.93 13.17 -17.77
CA PHE A 132 2.20 12.64 -18.24
C PHE A 132 2.85 11.77 -17.16
N ALA A 133 3.42 10.62 -17.52
CA ALA A 133 3.98 9.69 -16.53
C ALA A 133 5.39 10.11 -16.10
N ILE A 134 5.63 10.19 -14.78
CA ILE A 134 6.97 10.43 -14.23
C ILE A 134 7.83 9.17 -14.44
N THR A 135 8.96 9.33 -15.13
CA THR A 135 9.89 8.24 -15.46
C THR A 135 11.09 8.19 -14.52
N ALA A 136 11.59 9.33 -14.07
CA ALA A 136 12.64 9.42 -13.05
C ALA A 136 12.53 10.71 -12.23
N ILE A 137 12.97 10.68 -10.98
CA ILE A 137 13.17 11.89 -10.18
C ILE A 137 14.65 12.25 -10.23
N LYS A 138 14.97 13.48 -10.63
CA LYS A 138 16.34 13.99 -10.67
C LYS A 138 16.58 14.80 -9.40
N ASN A 139 17.40 14.25 -8.52
CA ASN A 139 17.75 14.90 -7.27
C ASN A 139 18.63 16.13 -7.52
N GLU A 140 18.10 17.34 -7.31
CA GLU A 140 18.97 18.49 -6.98
C GLU A 140 19.01 18.81 -5.48
N ASN A 141 18.20 18.12 -4.68
CA ASN A 141 18.46 17.96 -3.26
C ASN A 141 17.95 16.57 -2.92
N ARG A 142 18.87 15.59 -2.80
CA ARG A 142 18.69 14.63 -1.73
C ARG A 142 18.44 15.51 -0.50
N LYS A 143 17.22 15.55 0.05
CA LYS A 143 17.14 15.50 1.52
C LYS A 143 18.10 14.36 1.82
N LYS A 144 19.29 14.68 2.38
CA LYS A 144 20.32 13.69 2.71
C LYS A 144 19.56 12.46 3.16
N ALA A 145 19.83 11.27 2.59
CA ALA A 145 19.30 10.02 3.14
C ALA A 145 19.34 10.21 4.65
N GLU A 146 18.16 10.22 5.31
CA GLU A 146 18.05 10.70 6.69
C GLU A 146 19.24 10.13 7.44
N ASN A 147 20.02 11.03 8.07
CA ASN A 147 21.30 10.64 8.65
C ASN A 147 21.06 9.31 9.40
N PRO A 148 21.81 8.22 9.13
CA PRO A 148 21.54 6.94 9.78
C PRO A 148 21.46 7.06 11.31
N GLN A 149 22.08 8.08 11.90
CA GLN A 149 21.92 8.44 13.30
C GLN A 149 20.52 9.00 13.65
N VAL A 150 19.91 9.83 12.80
CA VAL A 150 18.54 10.34 12.94
C VAL A 150 17.52 9.22 12.81
N ILE A 151 17.62 8.35 11.80
CA ILE A 151 16.72 7.18 11.67
C ILE A 151 16.84 6.27 12.90
N LYS A 152 18.08 6.03 13.37
CA LYS A 152 18.31 5.27 14.61
C LYS A 152 17.77 5.98 15.84
N HIS A 153 17.79 7.31 15.87
CA HIS A 153 17.27 8.10 16.97
C HIS A 153 15.74 8.05 17.00
N GLU A 154 15.07 8.27 15.87
CA GLU A 154 13.62 8.15 15.72
C GLU A 154 13.14 6.74 16.09
N LEU A 155 13.79 5.70 15.56
CA LEU A 155 13.46 4.32 15.92
C LEU A 155 13.60 4.08 17.44
N ARG A 156 14.63 4.63 18.08
CA ARG A 156 14.79 4.53 19.54
C ARG A 156 13.69 5.26 20.28
N GLN A 157 13.27 6.45 19.82
CA GLN A 157 12.17 7.20 20.42
C GLN A 157 10.85 6.44 20.29
N THR A 158 10.56 5.88 19.12
CA THR A 158 9.38 5.03 18.90
C THR A 158 9.43 3.80 19.80
N ILE A 159 10.57 3.11 19.90
CA ILE A 159 10.72 1.96 20.79
C ILE A 159 10.51 2.36 22.27
N ASN A 160 11.09 3.47 22.73
CA ASN A 160 10.87 3.93 24.10
C ASN A 160 9.38 4.22 24.36
N THR A 161 8.71 4.90 23.44
CA THR A 161 7.26 5.16 23.50
C THR A 161 6.47 3.84 23.59
N LEU A 162 6.87 2.84 22.79
CA LEU A 162 6.27 1.51 22.85
C LEU A 162 6.56 0.80 24.18
N LEU A 163 7.69 1.00 24.83
CA LEU A 163 8.02 0.33 26.10
C LEU A 163 7.39 1.02 27.32
N ASP A 164 7.16 2.32 27.25
CA ASP A 164 6.69 3.15 28.36
C ASP A 164 5.15 3.19 28.50
N SER A 165 4.41 2.64 27.53
CA SER A 165 2.93 2.62 27.58
C SER A 165 2.37 1.56 28.54
N ASN A 166 1.31 1.94 29.27
CA ASN A 166 0.56 1.04 30.15
C ASN A 166 -0.47 0.18 29.42
N TYR A 167 -0.98 0.65 28.28
CA TYR A 167 -1.98 -0.04 27.48
C TYR A 167 -1.65 0.06 25.99
N TYR A 168 -2.05 -0.98 25.27
CA TYR A 168 -1.91 -1.06 23.82
C TYR A 168 -3.24 -1.46 23.19
N ALA A 169 -3.53 -0.87 22.04
CA ALA A 169 -4.71 -1.16 21.23
C ALA A 169 -4.27 -1.69 19.86
N PHE A 170 -4.41 -2.98 19.63
CA PHE A 170 -4.06 -3.62 18.36
C PHE A 170 -5.28 -3.56 17.46
N LEU A 171 -5.17 -2.75 16.40
CA LEU A 171 -6.24 -2.47 15.47
C LEU A 171 -5.92 -3.09 14.10
N ASP A 172 -6.89 -3.78 13.55
CA ASP A 172 -6.89 -4.23 12.17
C ASP A 172 -8.21 -3.80 11.49
N LEU A 173 -8.13 -3.32 10.25
CA LEU A 173 -9.25 -2.80 9.49
C LEU A 173 -9.39 -3.56 8.18
N GLU A 174 -10.56 -4.13 7.96
CA GLU A 174 -10.93 -4.61 6.63
C GLU A 174 -11.79 -3.57 5.93
N PHE A 175 -11.50 -3.33 4.65
CA PHE A 175 -12.12 -2.26 3.87
C PHE A 175 -12.62 -2.72 2.51
N SER A 176 -13.64 -2.04 2.01
CA SER A 176 -14.29 -2.37 0.75
C SER A 176 -13.33 -2.20 -0.43
N MET A 177 -13.39 -3.15 -1.36
CA MET A 177 -12.59 -3.13 -2.59
C MET A 177 -13.47 -2.83 -3.80
N SER A 178 -12.91 -2.10 -4.76
CA SER A 178 -13.55 -1.93 -6.06
C SER A 178 -13.64 -3.26 -6.80
N GLY A 179 -14.73 -3.46 -7.53
CA GLY A 179 -14.96 -4.62 -8.38
C GLY A 179 -15.55 -4.22 -9.73
N PRO A 180 -15.80 -5.19 -10.63
CA PRO A 180 -16.46 -4.96 -11.91
C PRO A 180 -17.77 -4.17 -11.82
N GLU A 181 -18.48 -4.30 -10.71
CA GLU A 181 -19.74 -3.62 -10.37
C GLU A 181 -19.56 -2.10 -10.26
N TYR A 182 -18.35 -1.65 -9.93
CA TYR A 182 -17.99 -0.24 -9.76
C TYR A 182 -17.23 0.35 -10.95
N ARG A 183 -17.23 -0.34 -12.10
CA ARG A 183 -16.52 0.11 -13.30
C ARG A 183 -17.06 1.47 -13.77
N GLY A 184 -16.15 2.43 -13.91
CA GLY A 184 -16.48 3.80 -14.33
C GLY A 184 -16.91 4.73 -13.19
N MET A 185 -16.97 4.23 -11.96
CA MET A 185 -17.26 5.03 -10.77
C MET A 185 -15.96 5.43 -10.07
N LYS A 186 -15.95 6.60 -9.43
CA LYS A 186 -14.87 6.99 -8.52
C LYS A 186 -15.06 6.29 -7.18
N PHE A 187 -14.54 5.06 -7.08
CA PHE A 187 -14.63 4.24 -5.87
C PHE A 187 -13.80 4.84 -4.73
N HIS A 188 -14.36 4.83 -3.52
CA HIS A 188 -13.66 5.19 -2.29
C HIS A 188 -13.81 4.01 -1.33
N PRO A 189 -12.71 3.37 -0.90
CA PRO A 189 -12.76 2.33 0.12
C PRO A 189 -13.37 2.86 1.41
N GLU A 190 -14.25 2.07 2.02
CA GLU A 190 -14.86 2.32 3.33
C GLU A 190 -14.44 1.19 4.28
N ILE A 191 -14.26 1.49 5.56
CA ILE A 191 -14.07 0.46 6.60
C ILE A 191 -15.36 -0.37 6.66
N ILE A 192 -15.23 -1.69 6.61
CA ILE A 192 -16.37 -2.63 6.63
C ILE A 192 -16.29 -3.67 7.73
N GLN A 193 -15.12 -3.88 8.32
CA GLN A 193 -14.94 -4.61 9.57
C GLN A 193 -13.78 -3.99 10.34
N PHE A 194 -13.83 -4.03 11.66
CA PHE A 194 -12.65 -3.81 12.47
C PHE A 194 -12.52 -4.87 13.56
N GLY A 195 -11.27 -5.12 13.94
CA GLY A 195 -10.91 -5.94 15.09
C GLY A 195 -10.02 -5.11 15.99
N LEU A 196 -10.34 -5.13 17.29
CA LEU A 196 -9.60 -4.40 18.31
C LEU A 196 -9.30 -5.33 19.48
N ILE A 197 -8.03 -5.44 19.81
CA ILE A 197 -7.56 -6.06 21.06
C ILE A 197 -6.95 -4.97 21.92
N ILE A 198 -7.36 -4.90 23.18
CA ILE A 198 -6.73 -4.04 24.19
C ILE A 198 -6.01 -4.94 25.18
N ALA A 199 -4.74 -4.65 25.44
CA ALA A 199 -3.93 -5.36 26.42
C ALA A 199 -3.15 -4.39 27.31
N ASP A 200 -2.85 -4.84 28.54
CA ASP A 200 -2.00 -4.11 29.50
C ASP A 200 -0.51 -4.23 29.18
N ALA A 201 0.36 -3.63 29.99
CA ALA A 201 1.80 -3.62 29.76
C ALA A 201 2.43 -5.02 29.67
N GLU A 202 1.85 -6.00 30.36
CA GLU A 202 2.30 -7.38 30.48
C GLU A 202 1.76 -8.30 29.36
N GLY A 203 0.78 -7.83 28.58
CA GLY A 203 0.16 -8.57 27.50
C GLY A 203 -1.04 -9.41 27.91
N ASN A 204 -1.63 -9.11 29.06
CA ASN A 204 -2.93 -9.66 29.41
C ASN A 204 -4.02 -8.95 28.62
N LEU A 205 -4.93 -9.74 28.05
CA LEU A 205 -6.09 -9.21 27.32
C LEU A 205 -7.05 -8.53 28.31
N VAL A 206 -7.27 -7.23 28.09
CA VAL A 206 -8.20 -6.41 28.87
C VAL A 206 -9.58 -6.42 28.20
N GLU A 207 -9.59 -6.22 26.89
CA GLU A 207 -10.83 -6.12 26.11
C GLU A 207 -10.58 -6.61 24.68
N LYS A 208 -11.61 -7.22 24.10
CA LYS A 208 -11.62 -7.65 22.70
C LYS A 208 -12.95 -7.23 22.09
N PHE A 209 -12.89 -6.63 20.91
CA PHE A 209 -14.08 -6.20 20.22
C PHE A 209 -13.90 -6.34 18.71
N SER A 210 -14.98 -6.73 18.04
CA SER A 210 -15.03 -6.72 16.59
C SER A 210 -16.46 -6.51 16.16
N ALA A 211 -16.60 -5.75 15.08
CA ALA A 211 -17.89 -5.54 14.45
C ALA A 211 -17.70 -5.24 12.97
N TYR A 212 -18.74 -5.54 12.20
CA TYR A 212 -18.88 -4.99 10.86
C TYR A 212 -19.29 -3.53 10.94
N VAL A 213 -18.79 -2.73 10.00
CA VAL A 213 -19.14 -1.32 9.83
C VAL A 213 -19.92 -1.20 8.52
N LYS A 214 -21.09 -0.58 8.60
CA LYS A 214 -21.97 -0.45 7.44
C LYS A 214 -21.45 0.66 6.51
N PRO A 215 -21.08 0.34 5.25
CA PRO A 215 -20.67 1.35 4.28
C PRO A 215 -21.86 2.21 3.85
N THR A 216 -21.59 3.48 3.55
CA THR A 216 -22.58 4.50 3.21
C THR A 216 -22.48 4.98 1.77
N LEU A 217 -21.26 5.08 1.22
CA LEU A 217 -21.03 5.53 -0.15
C LEU A 217 -21.24 4.41 -1.16
N PHE A 218 -20.82 3.19 -0.81
CA PHE A 218 -21.00 1.98 -1.61
C PHE A 218 -21.68 0.90 -0.77
N PRO A 219 -23.02 0.98 -0.56
CA PRO A 219 -23.74 0.10 0.36
C PRO A 219 -23.68 -1.41 0.02
N HIS A 220 -23.39 -1.74 -1.24
CA HIS A 220 -23.18 -3.10 -1.70
C HIS A 220 -21.69 -3.42 -1.71
N VAL A 221 -21.25 -4.55 -1.15
CA VAL A 221 -19.83 -4.90 -1.26
C VAL A 221 -19.59 -5.70 -2.54
N SER A 222 -18.53 -5.34 -3.28
CA SER A 222 -18.21 -6.04 -4.54
C SER A 222 -17.98 -7.52 -4.32
N GLY A 223 -18.22 -8.36 -5.34
CA GLY A 223 -17.93 -9.79 -5.26
C GLY A 223 -16.47 -10.07 -4.90
N LYS A 224 -15.54 -9.22 -5.35
CA LYS A 224 -14.13 -9.27 -4.97
C LYS A 224 -13.92 -9.08 -3.46
N THR A 225 -14.64 -8.15 -2.85
CA THR A 225 -14.58 -7.90 -1.40
C THR A 225 -15.07 -9.13 -0.63
N GLN A 226 -16.21 -9.67 -1.04
CA GLN A 226 -16.82 -10.84 -0.41
C GLN A 226 -15.92 -12.08 -0.52
N GLU A 227 -15.31 -12.31 -1.69
CA GLU A 227 -14.40 -13.46 -1.91
C GLU A 227 -13.12 -13.35 -1.08
N PHE A 228 -12.50 -12.17 -1.07
CA PHE A 228 -11.22 -11.97 -0.38
C PHE A 228 -11.35 -12.05 1.14
N LEU A 229 -12.37 -11.38 1.70
CA LEU A 229 -12.61 -11.30 3.14
C LEU A 229 -13.51 -12.42 3.67
N LYS A 230 -14.10 -13.23 2.78
CA LYS A 230 -15.05 -14.29 3.12
C LYS A 230 -16.25 -13.79 3.92
N ILE A 231 -16.67 -12.55 3.67
CA ILE A 231 -17.83 -11.90 4.30
C ILE A 231 -19.03 -11.87 3.36
N THR A 232 -20.24 -11.88 3.93
CA THR A 232 -21.48 -11.77 3.16
C THR A 232 -22.05 -10.35 3.22
N GLU A 233 -22.78 -9.92 2.19
CA GLU A 233 -23.50 -8.64 2.24
C GLU A 233 -24.43 -8.53 3.46
N SER A 234 -25.09 -9.64 3.82
CA SER A 234 -25.97 -9.70 4.99
C SER A 234 -25.23 -9.39 6.29
N ALA A 235 -23.99 -9.86 6.46
CA ALA A 235 -23.21 -9.61 7.67
C ALA A 235 -22.91 -8.11 7.84
N ILE A 236 -22.62 -7.43 6.74
CA ILE A 236 -22.28 -6.00 6.72
C ILE A 236 -23.54 -5.12 6.83
N ALA A 237 -24.67 -5.56 6.26
CA ALA A 237 -25.92 -4.81 6.27
C ALA A 237 -26.45 -4.54 7.69
N TYR A 238 -26.15 -5.42 8.63
CA TYR A 238 -26.45 -5.31 10.07
C TYR A 238 -25.26 -4.82 10.90
N GLY A 239 -24.18 -4.38 10.27
CA GLY A 239 -23.05 -3.74 10.93
C GLY A 239 -23.43 -2.43 11.61
N MET A 240 -22.61 -2.01 12.56
CA MET A 240 -22.75 -0.73 13.24
C MET A 240 -22.51 0.43 12.26
N SER A 241 -22.98 1.62 12.60
CA SER A 241 -22.69 2.79 11.78
C SER A 241 -21.21 3.18 11.90
N TYR A 242 -20.69 3.93 10.93
CA TYR A 242 -19.36 4.51 11.05
C TYR A 242 -19.23 5.40 12.30
N GLN A 243 -20.29 6.13 12.65
CA GLN A 243 -20.30 6.99 13.83
C GLN A 243 -20.14 6.18 15.11
N ASP A 244 -20.82 5.04 15.23
CA ASP A 244 -20.64 4.14 16.38
C ASP A 244 -19.20 3.61 16.44
N PHE A 245 -18.59 3.27 15.29
CA PHE A 245 -17.19 2.83 15.24
C PHE A 245 -16.25 3.94 15.73
N TYR A 246 -16.46 5.16 15.23
CA TYR A 246 -15.69 6.33 15.62
C TYR A 246 -15.80 6.62 17.12
N ASP A 247 -17.02 6.61 17.66
CA ASP A 247 -17.29 6.85 19.07
C ASP A 247 -16.71 5.75 19.96
N TYR A 248 -16.73 4.50 19.49
CA TYR A 248 -16.07 3.39 20.19
C TYR A 248 -14.55 3.58 20.28
N ILE A 249 -13.86 3.94 19.18
CA ILE A 249 -12.42 4.22 19.22
C ILE A 249 -12.12 5.40 20.14
N LYS A 250 -12.96 6.44 20.12
CA LYS A 250 -12.84 7.60 21.01
C LYS A 250 -13.00 7.23 22.48
N GLU A 251 -13.94 6.34 22.80
CA GLU A 251 -14.14 5.81 24.14
C GLU A 251 -12.91 5.01 24.61
N VAL A 252 -12.34 4.18 23.74
CA VAL A 252 -11.10 3.44 24.04
C VAL A 252 -9.95 4.38 24.36
N ILE A 253 -9.76 5.45 23.58
CA ILE A 253 -8.76 6.50 23.85
C ILE A 253 -9.01 7.13 25.22
N ALA A 254 -10.26 7.52 25.52
CA ALA A 254 -10.59 8.17 26.79
C ALA A 254 -10.42 7.23 28.00
N ARG A 255 -10.74 5.95 27.85
CA ARG A 255 -10.74 4.97 28.95
C ARG A 255 -9.34 4.46 29.29
N TYR A 256 -8.54 4.15 28.26
CA TYR A 256 -7.25 3.47 28.45
C TYR A 256 -6.04 4.33 28.09
N ASN A 257 -6.25 5.41 27.31
CA ASN A 257 -5.18 6.18 26.66
C ASN A 257 -4.06 5.29 26.06
N PRO A 258 -4.40 4.29 25.21
CA PRO A 258 -3.43 3.31 24.76
C PRO A 258 -2.62 3.85 23.58
N ILE A 259 -1.47 3.22 23.32
CA ILE A 259 -0.81 3.31 22.02
C ILE A 259 -1.51 2.36 21.05
N PHE A 260 -2.00 2.89 19.94
CA PHE A 260 -2.61 2.11 18.88
C PHE A 260 -1.55 1.54 17.95
N LEU A 261 -1.65 0.25 17.67
CA LEU A 261 -0.74 -0.49 16.81
C LEU A 261 -1.51 -1.07 15.63
N VAL A 262 -1.00 -0.81 14.43
CA VAL A 262 -1.50 -1.37 13.17
C VAL A 262 -0.36 -2.08 12.44
N TRP A 263 -0.69 -2.91 11.44
CA TRP A 263 0.31 -3.63 10.66
C TRP A 263 0.38 -3.18 9.20
N GLY A 264 1.13 -2.10 8.98
CA GLY A 264 1.35 -1.51 7.66
C GLY A 264 0.63 -0.19 7.47
N VAL A 265 0.95 0.46 6.35
CA VAL A 265 0.48 1.82 6.05
C VAL A 265 -0.96 1.89 5.56
N SER A 266 -1.57 0.75 5.22
CA SER A 266 -2.91 0.68 4.66
C SER A 266 -3.95 1.11 5.70
N ASP A 267 -3.90 0.55 6.90
CA ASP A 267 -4.89 0.83 7.95
C ASP A 267 -4.88 2.30 8.36
N GLY A 268 -3.70 2.86 8.62
CA GLY A 268 -3.56 4.28 8.93
C GLY A 268 -4.10 5.19 7.82
N PHE A 269 -3.81 4.87 6.55
CA PHE A 269 -4.33 5.62 5.41
C PHE A 269 -5.86 5.50 5.25
N ILE A 270 -6.40 4.31 5.44
CA ILE A 270 -7.85 4.06 5.35
C ILE A 270 -8.58 4.80 6.49
N LEU A 271 -8.02 4.75 7.70
CA LEU A 271 -8.53 5.45 8.87
C LEU A 271 -8.52 6.97 8.67
N GLU A 272 -7.40 7.54 8.20
CA GLU A 272 -7.31 8.98 7.87
C GLU A 272 -8.33 9.40 6.82
N ASN A 273 -8.49 8.62 5.74
CA ASN A 273 -9.50 8.92 4.73
C ASN A 273 -10.92 8.79 5.27
N SER A 274 -11.16 7.86 6.19
CA SER A 274 -12.47 7.65 6.77
C SER A 274 -12.98 8.90 7.51
N TYR A 275 -12.08 9.66 8.16
CA TYR A 275 -12.43 10.93 8.79
C TYR A 275 -12.94 11.95 7.77
N LEU A 276 -12.25 12.06 6.63
CA LEU A 276 -12.64 12.98 5.55
C LEU A 276 -13.97 12.58 4.91
N LEU A 277 -14.18 11.27 4.68
CA LEU A 277 -15.41 10.76 4.07
C LEU A 277 -16.64 11.01 4.96
N ASN A 278 -16.47 10.86 6.27
CA ASN A 278 -17.55 10.99 7.25
C ASN A 278 -17.62 12.36 7.93
N GLN A 279 -16.73 13.29 7.55
CA GLN A 279 -16.71 14.67 8.03
C GLN A 279 -16.56 14.77 9.57
N VAL A 280 -15.66 13.96 10.12
CA VAL A 280 -15.31 13.95 11.55
C VAL A 280 -13.85 14.34 11.73
N GLU A 281 -13.50 14.82 12.93
CA GLU A 281 -12.12 15.20 13.26
C GLU A 281 -11.23 13.95 13.50
N PRO A 282 -9.94 13.99 13.13
CA PRO A 282 -9.00 12.93 13.47
C PRO A 282 -8.92 12.64 14.97
N LEU A 283 -8.92 11.36 15.34
CA LEU A 283 -8.94 10.93 16.75
C LEU A 283 -7.57 10.89 17.44
N PHE A 284 -6.50 10.63 16.68
CA PHE A 284 -5.19 10.31 17.25
C PHE A 284 -4.31 11.55 17.37
N GLU A 285 -3.67 11.67 18.52
CA GLU A 285 -2.55 12.60 18.71
C GLU A 285 -1.30 12.11 17.95
N THR A 286 -0.29 12.98 17.88
CA THR A 286 1.01 12.61 17.30
C THR A 286 1.60 11.42 18.06
N ASP A 287 2.12 10.43 17.35
CA ASP A 287 2.72 9.19 17.90
C ASP A 287 1.76 8.24 18.64
N GLN A 288 0.45 8.51 18.68
CA GLN A 288 -0.53 7.61 19.31
C GLN A 288 -0.95 6.44 18.42
N LEU A 289 -0.73 6.53 17.10
CA LEU A 289 -0.96 5.46 16.12
C LEU A 289 0.36 5.08 15.45
N ILE A 290 0.84 3.86 15.68
CA ILE A 290 2.14 3.39 15.22
C ILE A 290 1.98 2.20 14.26
N ASP A 291 2.62 2.30 13.09
CA ASP A 291 2.82 1.19 12.17
C ASP A 291 3.94 0.28 12.68
N LEU A 292 3.55 -0.84 13.28
CA LEU A 292 4.49 -1.79 13.87
C LEU A 292 5.31 -2.52 12.79
N GLN A 293 4.79 -2.66 11.56
CA GLN A 293 5.53 -3.25 10.45
C GLN A 293 6.74 -2.38 10.09
N ARG A 294 6.56 -1.05 10.06
CA ARG A 294 7.66 -0.10 9.82
C ARG A 294 8.75 -0.23 10.90
N VAL A 295 8.35 -0.33 12.17
CA VAL A 295 9.27 -0.52 13.30
C VAL A 295 10.08 -1.81 13.10
N HIS A 296 9.43 -2.92 12.75
CA HIS A 296 10.09 -4.20 12.51
C HIS A 296 11.08 -4.13 11.34
N ARG A 297 10.69 -3.51 10.22
CA ARG A 297 11.58 -3.33 9.06
C ARG A 297 12.83 -2.56 9.42
N GLN A 298 12.68 -1.48 10.19
CA GLN A 298 13.82 -0.65 10.62
C GLN A 298 14.70 -1.39 11.62
N TYR A 299 14.12 -2.02 12.63
CA TYR A 299 14.84 -2.75 13.67
C TYR A 299 15.64 -3.93 13.11
N TYR A 300 15.01 -4.79 12.32
CA TYR A 300 15.64 -5.96 11.70
C TYR A 300 16.34 -5.66 10.38
N GLN A 301 16.34 -4.40 9.93
CA GLN A 301 16.99 -3.96 8.68
C GLN A 301 16.52 -4.77 7.46
N ILE A 302 15.19 -4.86 7.30
CA ILE A 302 14.53 -5.55 6.19
C ILE A 302 14.04 -4.49 5.19
N GLY A 303 14.58 -4.55 3.97
CA GLY A 303 14.36 -3.54 2.93
C GLY A 303 12.96 -3.53 2.31
N GLN A 304 12.15 -4.55 2.57
CA GLN A 304 10.82 -4.76 1.97
C GLN A 304 9.73 -4.91 3.05
N ASP A 305 8.47 -4.81 2.64
CA ASP A 305 7.33 -4.98 3.53
C ASP A 305 7.20 -6.42 4.02
N ILE A 306 6.81 -6.57 5.29
CA ILE A 306 6.72 -7.85 5.97
C ILE A 306 5.23 -8.14 6.17
N GLY A 307 4.68 -9.13 5.47
CA GLY A 307 3.28 -9.52 5.70
C GLY A 307 3.07 -10.01 7.14
N LEU A 308 1.92 -9.70 7.74
CA LEU A 308 1.60 -10.01 9.15
C LEU A 308 1.89 -11.48 9.49
N TYR A 309 1.39 -12.39 8.66
CA TYR A 309 1.58 -13.83 8.85
C TYR A 309 3.00 -14.31 8.57
N ASN A 310 3.79 -13.56 7.80
CA ASN A 310 5.22 -13.85 7.71
C ASN A 310 5.94 -13.43 8.98
N ALA A 311 5.57 -12.32 9.60
CA ALA A 311 6.17 -11.90 10.85
C ALA A 311 5.91 -12.89 11.98
N ILE A 312 4.65 -13.32 12.19
CA ILE A 312 4.37 -14.30 13.25
C ILE A 312 5.05 -15.66 13.01
N LYS A 313 5.22 -16.06 11.74
CA LYS A 313 6.01 -17.25 11.35
C LYS A 313 7.50 -17.06 11.63
N SER A 314 8.04 -15.87 11.36
CA SER A 314 9.44 -15.54 11.65
C SER A 314 9.76 -15.53 13.14
N TYR A 315 8.75 -15.31 13.98
CA TYR A 315 8.81 -15.50 15.43
C TYR A 315 8.55 -16.94 15.90
N GLU A 316 8.29 -17.87 14.98
CA GLU A 316 8.03 -19.29 15.26
C GLU A 316 6.82 -19.51 16.19
N ILE A 317 5.88 -18.55 16.21
CA ILE A 317 4.67 -18.60 17.06
C ILE A 317 3.55 -19.38 16.36
N PHE A 318 3.36 -19.16 15.06
CA PHE A 318 2.21 -19.70 14.32
C PHE A 318 2.56 -19.98 12.86
N THR A 319 2.08 -21.11 12.33
CA THR A 319 2.40 -21.56 10.96
C THR A 319 1.20 -21.60 10.00
N GLY A 320 -0.02 -21.32 10.47
CA GLY A 320 -1.23 -21.37 9.63
C GLY A 320 -1.34 -20.23 8.61
N THR A 321 -2.50 -20.16 7.96
CA THR A 321 -2.81 -19.21 6.89
C THR A 321 -3.75 -18.12 7.39
N GLN A 322 -3.59 -16.91 6.84
CA GLN A 322 -4.49 -15.79 7.10
C GLN A 322 -5.88 -16.11 6.55
N ILE A 323 -6.89 -15.79 7.34
CA ILE A 323 -8.30 -15.95 6.95
C ILE A 323 -9.01 -14.62 6.69
N HIS A 324 -8.30 -13.49 6.86
CA HIS A 324 -8.79 -12.14 6.64
C HIS A 324 -9.99 -11.81 7.53
N ASP A 325 -9.81 -12.04 8.82
CA ASP A 325 -10.74 -11.63 9.85
C ASP A 325 -10.03 -10.63 10.76
N ALA A 326 -10.62 -9.44 10.89
CA ALA A 326 -9.98 -8.33 11.56
C ALA A 326 -9.63 -8.63 13.04
N LEU A 327 -10.47 -9.41 13.76
CA LEU A 327 -10.19 -9.74 15.15
C LEU A 327 -9.03 -10.73 15.27
N VAL A 328 -9.00 -11.73 14.38
CA VAL A 328 -7.88 -12.69 14.33
C VAL A 328 -6.58 -11.98 13.99
N ASP A 329 -6.59 -11.06 13.03
CA ASP A 329 -5.41 -10.33 12.61
C ASP A 329 -4.93 -9.35 13.69
N ALA A 330 -5.84 -8.69 14.41
CA ALA A 330 -5.52 -7.92 15.61
C ALA A 330 -4.87 -8.78 16.72
N LEU A 331 -5.32 -10.02 16.92
CA LEU A 331 -4.72 -10.96 17.87
C LEU A 331 -3.33 -11.45 17.41
N VAL A 332 -3.13 -11.65 16.12
CA VAL A 332 -1.81 -11.97 15.54
C VAL A 332 -0.85 -10.80 15.77
N LEU A 333 -1.32 -9.57 15.54
CA LEU A 333 -0.57 -8.34 15.78
C LEU A 333 -0.17 -8.19 17.27
N HIS A 334 -1.11 -8.46 18.19
CA HIS A 334 -0.85 -8.55 19.63
C HIS A 334 0.33 -9.49 19.93
N ASN A 335 0.27 -10.72 19.43
CA ASN A 335 1.30 -11.73 19.72
C ASN A 335 2.67 -11.36 19.14
N ILE A 336 2.69 -10.76 17.95
CA ILE A 336 3.92 -10.22 17.34
C ILE A 336 4.52 -9.14 18.25
N PHE A 337 3.71 -8.19 18.70
CA PHE A 337 4.19 -7.09 19.52
C PHE A 337 4.78 -7.57 20.84
N TYR A 338 4.11 -8.46 21.58
CA TYR A 338 4.65 -8.92 22.86
C TYR A 338 5.91 -9.77 22.71
N LYS A 339 6.02 -10.56 21.64
CA LYS A 339 7.28 -11.26 21.34
C LYS A 339 8.39 -10.28 21.00
N PHE A 340 8.10 -9.25 20.20
CA PHE A 340 9.06 -8.20 19.87
C PHE A 340 9.50 -7.42 21.12
N LYS A 341 8.55 -7.01 21.95
CA LYS A 341 8.79 -6.34 23.24
C LYS A 341 9.67 -7.20 24.15
N SER A 342 9.39 -8.50 24.29
CA SER A 342 10.20 -9.39 25.11
C SER A 342 11.65 -9.49 24.64
N ILE A 343 11.87 -9.51 23.31
CA ILE A 343 13.21 -9.58 22.70
C ILE A 343 13.99 -8.29 22.97
N ILE A 344 13.33 -7.13 22.88
CA ILE A 344 13.98 -5.84 23.17
C ILE A 344 14.37 -5.77 24.65
N LEU A 345 13.46 -6.15 25.56
CA LEU A 345 13.68 -6.09 27.00
C LEU A 345 14.76 -7.08 27.48
N SER A 346 14.83 -8.27 26.89
CA SER A 346 15.88 -9.26 27.19
C SER A 346 17.22 -8.94 26.54
N ASN A 347 17.26 -7.96 25.63
CA ASN A 347 18.42 -7.66 24.77
C ASN A 347 18.93 -8.92 24.02
N GLU A 348 18.01 -9.82 23.65
CA GLU A 348 18.31 -11.08 22.99
C GLU A 348 18.56 -10.86 21.49
N LYS A 349 19.57 -11.57 20.96
CA LYS A 349 19.75 -11.66 19.51
C LYS A 349 18.79 -12.71 18.94
N TYR A 350 17.60 -12.29 18.56
CA TYR A 350 16.62 -13.16 17.93
C TYR A 350 16.79 -13.18 16.38
N PRO A 351 16.87 -14.36 15.73
CA PRO A 351 17.17 -14.49 14.29
C PRO A 351 15.95 -14.23 13.38
N PHE A 352 15.20 -13.16 13.66
CA PHE A 352 13.96 -12.83 12.94
C PHE A 352 14.20 -12.67 11.43
N LYS A 353 15.28 -11.98 11.06
CA LYS A 353 15.59 -11.66 9.66
C LYS A 353 15.91 -12.91 8.87
N GLU A 354 16.72 -13.79 9.45
CA GLU A 354 17.11 -15.08 8.89
C GLU A 354 15.87 -15.96 8.71
N ASN A 355 15.02 -16.07 9.74
CA ASN A 355 13.76 -16.81 9.68
C ASN A 355 12.84 -16.26 8.58
N TYR A 356 12.69 -14.93 8.48
CA TYR A 356 11.92 -14.28 7.42
C TYR A 356 12.46 -14.59 6.02
N GLN A 357 13.78 -14.51 5.83
CA GLN A 357 14.41 -14.81 4.54
C GLN A 357 14.20 -16.27 4.14
N ASN A 358 14.30 -17.20 5.09
CA ASN A 358 14.04 -18.63 4.85
C ASN A 358 12.59 -18.87 4.39
N ILE A 359 11.61 -18.21 5.04
CA ILE A 359 10.20 -18.29 4.63
C ILE A 359 10.00 -17.74 3.21
N MET A 360 10.66 -16.63 2.87
CA MET A 360 10.52 -16.02 1.54
C MET A 360 11.21 -16.82 0.42
N ASN A 361 12.26 -17.58 0.74
CA ASN A 361 12.95 -18.44 -0.22
C ASN A 361 12.23 -19.76 -0.49
N ASN A 362 11.38 -20.20 0.44
CA ASN A 362 10.61 -21.46 0.35
C ASN A 362 9.18 -21.27 -0.22
N ARG A 363 8.87 -20.09 -0.75
CA ARG A 363 7.61 -19.74 -1.45
C ARG A 363 7.81 -19.76 -2.95
#